data_AF-A0A8J7ZGB7-F1
#
_entry.id   AF-A0A8J7ZGB7-F1
#
_cell.length_a   1.000
_cell.length_b   1.000
_cell.length_c   1.000
_cell.angle_alpha   90.00
_cell.angle_beta   90.00
_cell.angle_gamma   90.00
#
_symmetry.space_group_name_H-M   'P 1'
#
loop_
_entity.id
_entity.type
_entity.pdbx_description
1 polymer ?
#
loop_
_entity_poly.entity_id
_entity_poly.type
_entity_poly.pdbx_seq_one_letter_code
_entity_poly.pdbx_strand_id
1 'polypeptide(L)'
;MVLVMTMKGYIILRDIPKEYVQLDTLGFEIQGGFRGFAHVEPGIHYVSVKVNEEMHEGFWCFVNADDAVIKQYDYLKDEFHDCTPEDERNYKELATSGAMNRYLIPIMPYNFKACAYWNLMTSYLKENKFPFKLNNEEPMHPPEDLNAEELNNWYTTTFKSRFEQAFFGSHNGVVDDFLAELQFSFVSYLVKPSNEIALNRWSHLLQASYNAGERCINNTPKLFEEFVEIIRIQFDNFDDEKFEKDNKLVNGAANLIEDMIDTEIETLVEKANSFRDYLIERGIDN
;
A
#
# COMPACT_ATOMS: atom_id res chain seq x y z
N MET A 1 -36.00 0.30 4.18
CA MET A 1 -34.54 0.14 4.34
C MET A 1 -33.97 1.53 4.48
N VAL A 2 -33.61 1.95 5.70
CA VAL A 2 -33.00 3.27 5.92
C VAL A 2 -31.59 3.18 5.35
N LEU A 3 -31.33 3.89 4.26
CA LEU A 3 -29.98 4.06 3.75
C LEU A 3 -29.23 4.82 4.87
N VAL A 4 -28.38 4.13 5.62
CA VAL A 4 -27.42 4.82 6.48
C VAL A 4 -26.57 5.62 5.51
N MET A 5 -26.80 6.94 5.43
CA MET A 5 -25.87 7.83 4.74
C MET A 5 -24.57 7.69 5.51
N THR A 6 -23.66 6.88 4.97
CA THR A 6 -22.31 6.78 5.49
C THR A 6 -21.72 8.17 5.30
N MET A 7 -21.41 8.83 6.41
CA MET A 7 -20.72 10.12 6.42
C MET A 7 -19.43 9.96 5.62
N LYS A 8 -19.24 10.80 4.59
CA LYS A 8 -18.11 10.73 3.65
C LYS A 8 -17.30 12.02 3.75
N GLY A 9 -16.04 11.96 3.33
CA GLY A 9 -15.16 13.12 3.33
C GLY A 9 -15.05 13.81 1.97
N TYR A 10 -14.23 14.85 1.97
CA TYR A 10 -13.98 15.73 0.83
C TYR A 10 -12.47 15.95 0.65
N ILE A 11 -12.05 16.13 -0.59
CA ILE A 11 -10.70 16.61 -0.92
C ILE A 11 -10.87 17.83 -1.80
N ILE A 12 -10.35 18.98 -1.36
CA ILE A 12 -10.44 20.26 -2.06
C ILE A 12 -9.07 20.63 -2.61
N LEU A 13 -9.03 20.90 -3.91
CA LEU A 13 -7.82 21.22 -4.65
C LEU A 13 -7.87 22.65 -5.20
N ARG A 14 -6.96 23.48 -4.70
CA ARG A 14 -6.82 24.89 -5.09
C ARG A 14 -5.66 25.07 -6.05
N ASP A 15 -5.87 25.95 -7.01
CA ASP A 15 -4.85 26.42 -7.95
C ASP A 15 -4.07 25.32 -8.67
N ILE A 16 -4.74 24.19 -8.94
CA ILE A 16 -4.17 23.11 -9.75
C ILE A 16 -4.31 23.39 -11.25
N PRO A 17 -3.42 22.82 -12.10
CA PRO A 17 -3.66 22.71 -13.53
C PRO A 17 -5.01 22.06 -13.83
N LYS A 18 -5.72 22.56 -14.84
CA LYS A 18 -7.07 22.11 -15.22
C LYS A 18 -7.01 21.23 -16.47
N GLU A 19 -6.24 20.15 -16.37
CA GLU A 19 -6.08 19.17 -17.44
C GLU A 19 -6.44 17.77 -16.93
N TYR A 20 -5.70 17.27 -15.95
CA TYR A 20 -5.88 15.92 -15.43
C TYR A 20 -5.52 15.83 -13.95
N VAL A 21 -6.30 15.04 -13.20
CA VAL A 21 -6.08 14.75 -11.78
C VAL A 21 -6.23 13.25 -11.54
N GLN A 22 -5.40 12.72 -10.68
CA GLN A 22 -5.46 11.36 -10.18
C GLN A 22 -5.89 11.39 -8.72
N LEU A 23 -6.85 10.54 -8.36
CA LEU A 23 -7.15 10.16 -6.98
C LEU A 23 -6.96 8.65 -6.87
N ASP A 24 -6.03 8.24 -6.02
CA ASP A 24 -5.63 6.85 -5.84
C ASP A 24 -5.19 6.23 -7.18
N THR A 25 -5.91 5.25 -7.71
CA THR A 25 -5.69 4.65 -9.04
C THR A 25 -6.60 5.22 -10.13
N LEU A 26 -7.50 6.14 -9.78
CA LEU A 26 -8.50 6.72 -10.68
C LEU A 26 -7.98 8.00 -11.33
N GLY A 27 -8.09 8.07 -12.65
CA GLY A 27 -7.73 9.23 -13.45
C GLY A 27 -8.95 10.00 -13.95
N PHE A 28 -8.87 11.33 -13.94
CA PHE A 28 -9.94 12.21 -14.40
C PHE A 28 -9.40 13.34 -15.26
N GLU A 29 -9.92 13.46 -16.48
CA GLU A 29 -9.81 14.69 -17.24
C GLU A 29 -10.69 15.76 -16.59
N ILE A 30 -10.12 16.95 -16.35
CA ILE A 30 -10.80 18.04 -15.65
C ILE A 30 -10.75 19.32 -16.46
N GLN A 31 -11.72 20.20 -16.21
CA GLN A 31 -11.85 21.48 -16.90
C GLN A 31 -12.04 22.63 -15.89
N GLY A 32 -12.18 23.85 -16.41
CA GLY A 32 -12.46 25.05 -15.63
C GLY A 32 -13.68 24.87 -14.72
N GLY A 33 -13.50 25.13 -13.43
CA GLY A 33 -14.53 24.97 -12.40
C GLY A 33 -14.34 23.76 -11.49
N PHE A 34 -13.53 22.76 -11.86
CA PHE A 34 -13.20 21.65 -10.97
C PHE A 34 -12.47 22.14 -9.69
N ARG A 35 -12.91 21.64 -8.54
CA ARG A 35 -12.37 21.99 -7.20
C ARG A 35 -12.00 20.80 -6.33
N GLY A 36 -12.10 19.56 -6.82
CA GLY A 36 -11.73 18.36 -6.07
C GLY A 36 -12.82 17.30 -6.05
N PHE A 37 -12.86 16.54 -4.96
CA PHE A 37 -13.64 15.31 -4.83
C PHE A 37 -14.58 15.38 -3.63
N ALA A 38 -15.78 14.83 -3.81
CA ALA A 38 -16.77 14.63 -2.76
C ALA A 38 -17.06 13.14 -2.61
N HIS A 39 -17.71 12.78 -1.51
CA HIS A 39 -18.04 11.39 -1.19
C HIS A 39 -16.80 10.48 -1.20
N VAL A 40 -15.67 10.98 -0.70
CA VAL A 40 -14.43 10.22 -0.53
C VAL A 40 -14.58 9.36 0.72
N GLU A 41 -14.12 8.10 0.68
CA GLU A 41 -14.21 7.25 1.86
C GLU A 41 -13.22 7.69 2.93
N PRO A 42 -13.52 7.48 4.22
CA PRO A 42 -12.52 7.73 5.25
C PRO A 42 -11.35 6.77 5.12
N GLY A 43 -10.12 7.28 5.17
CA GLY A 43 -8.91 6.49 4.95
C GLY A 43 -7.78 7.30 4.33
N ILE A 44 -6.69 6.61 3.99
CA ILE A 44 -5.56 7.21 3.28
C ILE A 44 -5.89 7.32 1.79
N HIS A 45 -5.52 8.44 1.17
CA HIS A 45 -5.65 8.67 -0.26
C HIS A 45 -4.39 9.30 -0.82
N TYR A 46 -4.15 9.07 -2.12
CA TYR A 46 -3.10 9.73 -2.88
C TYR A 46 -3.72 10.63 -3.95
N VAL A 47 -3.22 11.86 -4.08
CA VAL A 47 -3.68 12.79 -5.12
C VAL A 47 -2.51 13.37 -5.87
N SER A 48 -2.57 13.31 -7.20
CA SER A 48 -1.59 13.93 -8.09
C SER A 48 -2.30 14.64 -9.24
N VAL A 49 -1.62 15.58 -9.87
CA VAL A 49 -2.12 16.35 -11.01
C VAL A 49 -1.11 16.30 -12.14
N LYS A 50 -1.61 16.47 -13.36
CA LYS A 50 -0.74 16.57 -14.53
C LYS A 50 -0.24 18.01 -14.69
N VAL A 51 1.07 18.19 -14.77
CA VAL A 51 1.77 19.46 -14.95
C VAL A 51 2.73 19.29 -16.13
N ASN A 52 2.64 20.14 -17.15
CA ASN A 52 3.51 20.09 -18.34
C ASN A 52 3.60 18.70 -18.98
N GLU A 53 2.45 18.08 -19.27
CA GLU A 53 2.33 16.76 -19.88
C GLU A 53 2.72 15.55 -19.00
N GLU A 54 3.27 15.77 -17.80
CA GLU A 54 3.72 14.71 -16.88
C GLU A 54 2.92 14.71 -15.57
N MET A 55 2.83 13.55 -14.91
CA MET A 55 2.22 13.46 -13.58
C MET A 55 3.19 13.99 -12.53
N HIS A 56 2.76 15.02 -11.82
CA HIS A 56 3.55 15.67 -10.77
C HIS A 56 3.64 14.81 -9.49
N GLU A 57 4.59 15.12 -8.61
CA GLU A 57 4.65 14.49 -7.29
C GLU A 57 3.44 14.88 -6.44
N GLY A 58 2.54 13.92 -6.26
CA GLY A 58 1.33 14.11 -5.50
C GLY A 58 1.55 14.19 -4.00
N PHE A 59 0.44 14.21 -3.25
CA PHE A 59 0.46 14.16 -1.80
C PHE A 59 -0.41 13.01 -1.29
N TRP A 60 0.00 12.48 -0.15
CA TRP A 60 -0.78 11.55 0.65
C TRP A 60 -1.58 12.32 1.70
N CYS A 61 -2.82 11.89 1.97
CA CYS A 61 -3.65 12.49 3.01
C CYS A 61 -4.60 11.49 3.64
N PHE A 62 -4.94 11.70 4.91
CA PHE A 62 -6.03 11.00 5.57
C PHE A 62 -7.31 11.84 5.46
N VAL A 63 -8.35 11.23 4.92
CA VAL A 63 -9.69 11.81 4.84
C VAL A 63 -10.52 11.25 6.00
N ASN A 64 -11.16 12.14 6.75
CA ASN A 64 -12.08 11.79 7.81
C ASN A 64 -13.55 11.97 7.36
N ALA A 65 -14.45 11.24 8.01
CA ALA A 65 -15.89 11.39 7.76
C ALA A 65 -16.35 12.81 8.10
N ASP A 66 -17.14 13.42 7.22
CA ASP A 66 -17.62 14.80 7.30
C ASP A 66 -16.50 15.85 7.50
N ASP A 67 -15.31 15.54 7.00
CA ASP A 67 -14.17 16.44 6.97
C ASP A 67 -13.70 16.70 5.53
N ALA A 68 -12.96 17.78 5.34
CA ALA A 68 -12.32 18.14 4.10
C ALA A 68 -10.80 18.26 4.29
N VAL A 69 -10.03 17.63 3.41
CA VAL A 69 -8.61 17.92 3.22
C VAL A 69 -8.49 19.00 2.16
N ILE A 70 -7.81 20.11 2.46
CA ILE A 70 -7.62 21.21 1.51
C ILE A 70 -6.12 21.28 1.17
N LYS A 71 -5.78 21.19 -0.12
CA LYS A 71 -4.43 21.42 -0.61
C LYS A 71 -4.43 22.46 -1.71
N GLN A 72 -3.39 23.26 -1.74
CA GLN A 72 -3.13 24.24 -2.79
C GLN A 72 -1.82 23.90 -3.50
N TYR A 73 -1.83 24.02 -4.82
CA TYR A 73 -0.62 23.82 -5.63
C TYR A 73 0.11 25.16 -5.82
N ASP A 74 1.42 25.17 -5.57
CA ASP A 74 2.31 26.32 -5.78
C ASP A 74 3.09 26.15 -7.08
N TYR A 75 2.73 26.91 -8.12
CA TYR A 75 3.42 26.87 -9.41
C TYR A 75 4.88 27.31 -9.36
N LEU A 76 5.28 28.12 -8.37
CA LEU A 76 6.66 28.60 -8.26
C LEU A 76 7.58 27.57 -7.62
N LYS A 77 7.04 26.81 -6.66
CA LYS A 77 7.77 25.76 -5.94
C LYS A 77 7.59 24.37 -6.52
N ASP A 78 6.60 24.21 -7.41
CA ASP A 78 6.23 22.93 -8.00
C ASP A 78 5.87 21.91 -6.90
N GLU A 79 5.00 22.29 -5.95
CA GLU A 79 4.59 21.43 -4.83
C GLU A 79 3.18 21.74 -4.32
N PHE A 80 2.55 20.75 -3.68
CA PHE A 80 1.34 20.96 -2.89
C PHE A 80 1.68 21.40 -1.46
N HIS A 81 0.92 22.36 -0.94
CA HIS A 81 1.04 22.81 0.45
C HIS A 81 -0.34 22.96 1.12
N ASP A 82 -0.32 22.96 2.45
CA ASP A 82 -1.50 23.27 3.26
C ASP A 82 -1.91 24.73 3.10
N CYS A 83 -3.22 24.98 3.14
CA CYS A 83 -3.73 26.34 3.05
C CYS A 83 -3.52 27.10 4.37
N THR A 84 -3.81 28.41 4.35
CA THR A 84 -3.89 29.15 5.61
C THR A 84 -5.03 28.61 6.49
N PRO A 85 -4.95 28.67 7.84
CA PRO A 85 -6.02 28.19 8.71
C PRO A 85 -7.37 28.87 8.50
N GLU A 86 -7.38 30.08 7.94
CA GLU A 86 -8.61 30.77 7.54
C GLU A 86 -9.22 30.14 6.30
N ASP A 87 -8.43 29.94 5.25
CA ASP A 87 -8.87 29.27 4.03
C ASP A 87 -9.34 27.84 4.31
N GLU A 88 -8.60 27.06 5.09
CA GLU A 88 -8.99 25.69 5.45
C GLU A 88 -10.38 25.65 6.10
N ARG A 89 -10.62 26.53 7.09
CA ARG A 89 -11.93 26.62 7.75
C ARG A 89 -13.03 27.00 6.76
N ASN A 90 -12.79 28.02 5.93
CA ASN A 90 -13.77 28.50 4.95
C ASN A 90 -14.12 27.40 3.93
N TYR A 91 -13.13 26.74 3.34
CA TYR A 91 -13.35 25.68 2.35
C TYR A 91 -13.96 24.42 2.95
N LYS A 92 -13.60 24.07 4.19
CA LYS A 92 -14.23 22.97 4.92
C LYS A 92 -15.71 23.23 5.16
N GLU A 93 -16.09 24.44 5.58
CA GLU A 93 -17.50 24.83 5.72
C GLU A 93 -18.24 24.74 4.37
N LEU A 94 -17.66 25.29 3.30
CA LEU A 94 -18.28 25.27 1.97
C LEU A 94 -18.45 23.85 1.40
N ALA A 95 -17.50 22.95 1.66
CA ALA A 95 -17.56 21.56 1.23
C ALA A 95 -18.64 20.80 2.00
N THR A 96 -18.60 20.87 3.34
CA THR A 96 -19.52 20.15 4.22
C THR A 96 -20.96 20.70 4.17
N SER A 97 -21.15 21.98 3.84
CA SER A 97 -22.49 22.55 3.61
C SER A 97 -23.10 22.17 2.27
N GLY A 98 -22.34 21.52 1.38
CA GLY A 98 -22.75 21.17 0.01
C GLY A 98 -22.72 22.34 -0.98
N ALA A 99 -22.25 23.53 -0.58
CA ALA A 99 -22.16 24.69 -1.47
C ALA A 99 -21.21 24.46 -2.65
N MET A 100 -20.25 23.55 -2.50
CA MET A 100 -19.28 23.19 -3.53
C MET A 100 -19.69 22.01 -4.41
N ASN A 101 -20.80 21.30 -4.14
CA ASN A 101 -21.11 20.02 -4.78
C ASN A 101 -21.10 20.05 -6.32
N ARG A 102 -21.49 21.17 -6.94
CA ARG A 102 -21.45 21.33 -8.40
C ARG A 102 -20.05 21.39 -9.01
N TYR A 103 -19.02 21.55 -8.18
CA TYR A 103 -17.61 21.70 -8.56
C TYR A 103 -16.75 20.52 -8.10
N LEU A 104 -17.36 19.54 -7.44
CA LEU A 104 -16.70 18.36 -6.91
C LEU A 104 -17.18 17.12 -7.67
N ILE A 105 -16.26 16.20 -7.97
CA ILE A 105 -16.62 14.90 -8.52
C ILE A 105 -17.02 13.99 -7.35
N PRO A 106 -18.24 13.43 -7.30
CA PRO A 106 -18.62 12.49 -6.26
C PRO A 106 -18.04 11.11 -6.61
N ILE A 107 -17.02 10.68 -5.88
CA ILE A 107 -16.20 9.52 -6.26
C ILE A 107 -16.94 8.20 -6.05
N MET A 108 -17.46 7.99 -4.84
CA MET A 108 -18.09 6.73 -4.45
C MET A 108 -19.28 6.28 -5.32
N PRO A 109 -20.25 7.16 -5.68
CA PRO A 109 -21.39 6.74 -6.49
C PRO A 109 -21.03 6.21 -7.88
N TYR A 110 -19.89 6.64 -8.44
CA TYR A 110 -19.48 6.28 -9.79
C TYR A 110 -18.32 5.27 -9.83
N ASN A 111 -17.55 5.15 -8.74
CA ASN A 111 -16.34 4.34 -8.70
C ASN A 111 -16.30 3.35 -7.52
N PHE A 112 -17.47 2.91 -7.03
CA PHE A 112 -17.61 2.05 -5.84
C PHE A 112 -16.61 0.88 -5.79
N LYS A 113 -16.44 0.15 -6.89
CA LYS A 113 -15.52 -1.00 -6.94
C LYS A 113 -14.07 -0.58 -6.72
N ALA A 114 -13.63 0.49 -7.37
CA ALA A 114 -12.26 0.99 -7.24
C ALA A 114 -12.00 1.52 -5.83
N CYS A 115 -12.96 2.21 -5.21
CA CYS A 115 -12.86 2.69 -3.84
C CYS A 115 -12.80 1.53 -2.83
N ALA A 116 -13.69 0.54 -2.98
CA ALA A 116 -13.67 -0.66 -2.14
C ALA A 116 -12.34 -1.41 -2.25
N TYR A 117 -11.81 -1.51 -3.47
CA TYR A 117 -10.52 -2.14 -3.74
C TYR A 117 -9.35 -1.35 -3.14
N TRP A 118 -9.37 -0.02 -3.23
CA TRP A 118 -8.38 0.84 -2.59
C TRP A 118 -8.33 0.65 -1.07
N ASN A 119 -9.49 0.57 -0.41
CA ASN A 119 -9.55 0.30 1.03
C ASN A 119 -8.95 -1.06 1.40
N LEU A 120 -9.12 -2.07 0.55
CA LEU A 120 -8.50 -3.38 0.76
C LEU A 120 -6.96 -3.28 0.65
N MET A 121 -6.46 -2.55 -0.35
CA MET A 121 -5.01 -2.35 -0.54
C MET A 121 -4.36 -1.45 0.51
N THR A 122 -5.15 -0.71 1.29
CA THR A 122 -4.66 0.27 2.29
C THR A 122 -5.17 -0.02 3.71
N SER A 123 -5.71 -1.22 3.95
CA SER A 123 -6.38 -1.60 5.20
C SER A 123 -5.50 -1.52 6.44
N TYR A 124 -4.18 -1.68 6.31
CA TYR A 124 -3.19 -1.56 7.40
C TYR A 124 -2.58 -0.15 7.51
N LEU A 125 -2.89 0.76 6.59
CA LEU A 125 -2.40 2.12 6.61
C LEU A 125 -3.25 2.98 7.56
N LYS A 126 -2.76 3.16 8.79
CA LYS A 126 -3.47 3.88 9.86
C LYS A 126 -2.95 5.30 10.07
N GLU A 127 -3.85 6.23 10.38
CA GLU A 127 -3.55 7.66 10.54
C GLU A 127 -2.49 7.92 11.62
N ASN A 128 -2.51 7.18 12.72
CA ASN A 128 -1.54 7.30 13.81
C ASN A 128 -0.11 6.87 13.43
N LYS A 129 0.08 6.27 12.25
CA LYS A 129 1.38 5.88 11.68
C LYS A 129 1.81 6.78 10.52
N PHE A 130 0.99 7.77 10.16
CA PHE A 130 1.29 8.71 9.08
C PHE A 130 2.30 9.80 9.54
N PRO A 131 3.28 10.20 8.71
CA PRO A 131 3.58 9.71 7.37
C PRO A 131 4.28 8.34 7.38
N PHE A 132 3.91 7.49 6.42
CA PHE A 132 4.53 6.18 6.23
C PHE A 132 5.95 6.31 5.70
N LYS A 133 6.79 5.35 6.05
CA LYS A 133 8.20 5.30 5.65
C LYS A 133 8.52 3.93 5.07
N LEU A 134 9.41 3.94 4.10
CA LEU A 134 10.02 2.74 3.57
C LEU A 134 11.35 2.52 4.30
N ASN A 135 11.41 1.45 5.07
CA ASN A 135 12.62 0.95 5.68
C ASN A 135 13.56 0.43 4.59
N ASN A 136 14.85 0.45 4.90
CA ASN A 136 15.89 -0.13 4.07
C ASN A 136 16.74 -1.04 4.95
N GLU A 137 16.83 -2.33 4.62
CA GLU A 137 17.77 -3.23 5.28
C GLU A 137 19.01 -3.44 4.44
N GLU A 138 20.17 -3.37 5.10
CA GLU A 138 21.41 -3.88 4.56
C GLU A 138 21.49 -5.38 4.83
N PRO A 139 21.63 -6.24 3.79
CA PRO A 139 21.77 -7.67 3.99
C PRO A 139 22.94 -7.98 4.93
N MET A 140 22.69 -8.82 5.93
CA MET A 140 23.76 -9.33 6.78
C MET A 140 24.77 -10.17 5.98
N HIS A 141 26.03 -9.76 6.05
CA HIS A 141 27.17 -10.52 5.55
C HIS A 141 28.05 -10.96 6.73
N PRO A 142 28.62 -12.18 6.69
CA PRO A 142 29.60 -12.57 7.69
C PRO A 142 30.83 -11.64 7.59
N PRO A 143 31.49 -11.30 8.71
CA PRO A 143 32.77 -10.61 8.69
C PRO A 143 33.80 -11.38 7.86
N GLU A 144 34.63 -10.66 7.11
CA GLU A 144 35.59 -11.27 6.15
C GLU A 144 36.71 -12.06 6.84
N ASP A 145 37.00 -11.75 8.10
CA ASP A 145 38.16 -12.27 8.83
C ASP A 145 37.85 -13.46 9.77
N LEU A 146 36.66 -14.07 9.67
CA LEU A 146 36.29 -15.19 10.54
C LEU A 146 36.94 -16.51 10.10
N ASN A 147 37.48 -17.26 11.06
CA ASN A 147 37.87 -18.65 10.82
C ASN A 147 36.61 -19.57 10.74
N ALA A 148 36.79 -20.83 10.36
CA ALA A 148 35.66 -21.74 10.14
C ALA A 148 34.77 -21.98 11.38
N GLU A 149 35.36 -22.04 12.58
CA GLU A 149 34.62 -22.22 13.84
C GLU A 149 33.85 -20.94 14.19
N GLU A 150 34.50 -19.78 14.06
CA GLU A 150 33.89 -18.47 14.30
C GLU A 150 32.76 -18.17 13.31
N LEU A 151 32.94 -18.54 12.03
CA LEU A 151 31.92 -18.39 10.99
C LEU A 151 30.69 -19.25 11.30
N ASN A 152 30.88 -20.50 11.71
CA ASN A 152 29.79 -21.38 12.11
C ASN A 152 29.06 -20.84 13.36
N ASN A 153 29.80 -20.33 14.34
CA ASN A 153 29.19 -19.67 15.50
C ASN A 153 28.41 -18.42 15.09
N TRP A 154 28.94 -17.59 14.19
CA TRP A 154 28.25 -16.41 13.70
C TRP A 154 26.93 -16.76 13.00
N TYR A 155 26.90 -17.78 12.15
CA TYR A 155 25.67 -18.25 11.50
C TYR A 155 24.62 -18.78 12.48
N THR A 156 25.03 -19.32 13.63
CA THR A 156 24.10 -19.89 14.61
C THR A 156 23.63 -18.89 15.67
N THR A 157 24.45 -17.90 16.03
CA THR A 157 24.12 -16.95 17.12
C THR A 157 23.76 -15.55 16.65
N THR A 158 24.22 -15.14 15.47
CA THR A 158 24.21 -13.73 15.05
C THR A 158 23.45 -13.52 13.75
N PHE A 159 23.62 -14.41 12.77
CA PHE A 159 22.95 -14.31 11.49
C PHE A 159 21.43 -14.31 11.66
N LYS A 160 20.79 -13.34 11.00
CA LYS A 160 19.34 -13.25 10.88
C LYS A 160 18.96 -13.44 9.43
N SER A 161 17.94 -14.24 9.17
CA SER A 161 17.38 -14.35 7.82
C SER A 161 16.86 -12.98 7.33
N ARG A 162 16.60 -12.84 6.03
CA ARG A 162 15.99 -11.61 5.49
C ARG A 162 14.64 -11.32 6.15
N PHE A 163 13.85 -12.37 6.39
CA PHE A 163 12.60 -12.24 7.14
C PHE A 163 12.82 -11.73 8.56
N GLU A 164 13.78 -12.30 9.30
CA GLU A 164 14.06 -11.88 10.67
C GLU A 164 14.59 -10.43 10.73
N GLN A 165 15.37 -10.00 9.74
CA GLN A 165 15.81 -8.61 9.61
C GLN A 165 14.62 -7.68 9.33
N ALA A 166 13.79 -8.00 8.33
CA ALA A 166 12.64 -7.18 7.99
C ALA A 166 11.61 -7.15 9.12
N PHE A 167 11.20 -8.29 9.66
CA PHE A 167 10.14 -8.38 10.65
C PHE A 167 10.60 -7.95 12.04
N PHE A 168 11.66 -8.55 12.59
CA PHE A 168 12.11 -8.22 13.95
C PHE A 168 13.03 -7.01 14.01
N GLY A 169 13.82 -6.75 12.97
CA GLY A 169 14.71 -5.58 12.90
C GLY A 169 13.94 -4.30 12.59
N SER A 170 13.32 -4.23 11.41
CA SER A 170 12.67 -3.00 10.93
C SER A 170 11.30 -2.75 11.56
N HIS A 171 10.55 -3.81 11.89
CA HIS A 171 9.18 -3.71 12.41
C HIS A 171 9.02 -4.12 13.87
N ASN A 172 10.12 -4.42 14.57
CA ASN A 172 10.11 -4.84 15.98
C ASN A 172 9.18 -6.05 16.27
N GLY A 173 8.93 -6.90 15.27
CA GLY A 173 8.01 -8.03 15.36
C GLY A 173 6.53 -7.65 15.40
N VAL A 174 6.16 -6.43 15.00
CA VAL A 174 4.77 -5.96 14.98
C VAL A 174 4.14 -6.27 13.62
N VAL A 175 3.16 -7.18 13.62
CA VAL A 175 2.42 -7.62 12.41
C VAL A 175 1.85 -6.45 11.63
N ASP A 176 1.10 -5.57 12.30
CA ASP A 176 0.43 -4.45 11.65
C ASP A 176 1.42 -3.48 10.98
N ASP A 177 2.61 -3.26 11.58
CA ASP A 177 3.61 -2.37 11.02
C ASP A 177 4.26 -2.99 9.77
N PHE A 178 4.53 -4.31 9.78
CA PHE A 178 5.05 -5.03 8.61
C PHE A 178 4.05 -5.01 7.44
N LEU A 179 2.78 -5.33 7.72
CA LEU A 179 1.73 -5.34 6.70
C LEU A 179 1.41 -3.92 6.18
N ALA A 180 1.53 -2.90 7.04
CA ALA A 180 1.42 -1.51 6.63
C ALA A 180 2.55 -1.13 5.66
N GLU A 181 3.79 -1.52 5.91
CA GLU A 181 4.88 -1.23 4.96
C GLU A 181 4.72 -2.01 3.65
N LEU A 182 4.30 -3.28 3.73
CA LEU A 182 4.00 -4.09 2.55
C LEU A 182 2.93 -3.44 1.66
N GLN A 183 1.84 -2.96 2.26
CA GLN A 183 0.79 -2.24 1.53
C GLN A 183 1.28 -0.89 1.01
N PHE A 184 1.95 -0.09 1.85
CA PHE A 184 2.38 1.26 1.47
C PHE A 184 3.40 1.23 0.33
N SER A 185 4.38 0.32 0.38
CA SER A 185 5.35 0.12 -0.69
C SER A 185 4.67 -0.28 -2.00
N PHE A 186 3.69 -1.19 -1.95
CA PHE A 186 2.91 -1.57 -3.13
C PHE A 186 2.11 -0.39 -3.70
N VAL A 187 1.27 0.26 -2.90
CA VAL A 187 0.41 1.33 -3.40
C VAL A 187 1.20 2.55 -3.86
N SER A 188 2.36 2.83 -3.24
CA SER A 188 3.27 3.90 -3.68
C SER A 188 3.87 3.64 -5.05
N TYR A 189 4.15 2.39 -5.39
CA TYR A 189 4.52 2.00 -6.75
C TYR A 189 3.31 2.05 -7.69
N LEU A 190 2.15 1.55 -7.26
CA LEU A 190 0.94 1.48 -8.07
C LEU A 190 0.49 2.87 -8.55
N VAL A 191 0.48 3.87 -7.66
CA VAL A 191 0.07 5.24 -8.01
C VAL A 191 1.16 6.03 -8.74
N LYS A 192 2.42 5.59 -8.66
CA LYS A 192 3.58 6.19 -9.34
C LYS A 192 4.55 5.09 -9.80
N PRO A 193 4.35 4.49 -10.98
CA PRO A 193 5.16 3.36 -11.46
C PRO A 193 6.66 3.65 -11.63
N SER A 194 7.07 4.93 -11.65
CA SER A 194 8.49 5.32 -11.64
C SER A 194 9.14 5.25 -10.24
N ASN A 195 8.39 4.93 -9.18
CA ASN A 195 8.91 4.81 -7.82
C ASN A 195 9.59 3.45 -7.60
N GLU A 196 10.82 3.31 -8.11
CA GLU A 196 11.61 2.08 -7.97
C GLU A 196 11.95 1.72 -6.52
N ILE A 197 12.08 2.72 -5.63
CA ILE A 197 12.34 2.49 -4.21
C ILE A 197 11.17 1.70 -3.59
N ALA A 198 9.94 2.12 -3.88
CA ALA A 198 8.74 1.44 -3.42
C ALA A 198 8.61 0.03 -4.00
N LEU A 199 8.86 -0.14 -5.30
CA LEU A 199 8.84 -1.46 -5.96
C LEU A 199 9.88 -2.41 -5.35
N ASN A 200 11.12 -1.96 -5.20
CA ASN A 200 12.21 -2.75 -4.63
C ASN A 200 11.90 -3.14 -3.18
N ARG A 201 11.34 -2.21 -2.40
CA ARG A 201 10.97 -2.48 -1.01
C ARG A 201 9.85 -3.51 -0.91
N TRP A 202 8.79 -3.35 -1.71
CA TRP A 202 7.69 -4.31 -1.77
C TRP A 202 8.19 -5.70 -2.16
N SER A 203 9.01 -5.80 -3.21
CA SER A 203 9.61 -7.06 -3.66
C SER A 203 10.51 -7.68 -2.59
N HIS A 204 11.26 -6.88 -1.85
CA HIS A 204 12.07 -7.37 -0.72
C HIS A 204 11.19 -8.00 0.36
N LEU A 205 10.12 -7.33 0.80
CA LEU A 205 9.22 -7.84 1.84
C LEU A 205 8.50 -9.12 1.41
N LEU A 206 8.05 -9.18 0.14
CA LEU A 206 7.47 -10.36 -0.48
C LEU A 206 8.44 -11.54 -0.45
N GLN A 207 9.66 -11.33 -0.95
CA GLN A 207 10.70 -12.36 -1.02
C GLN A 207 11.21 -12.78 0.36
N ALA A 208 11.28 -11.86 1.32
CA ALA A 208 11.61 -12.19 2.70
C ALA A 208 10.55 -13.12 3.29
N SER A 209 9.27 -12.83 3.08
CA SER A 209 8.15 -13.64 3.57
C SER A 209 8.12 -15.04 2.93
N TYR A 210 8.44 -15.14 1.63
CA TYR A 210 8.58 -16.44 0.94
C TYR A 210 9.68 -17.34 1.50
N ASN A 211 10.67 -16.76 2.18
CA ASN A 211 11.82 -17.47 2.73
C ASN A 211 11.87 -17.35 4.27
N ALA A 212 10.72 -17.17 4.91
CA ALA A 212 10.64 -17.07 6.37
C ALA A 212 10.98 -18.39 7.07
N GLY A 213 10.64 -19.52 6.43
CA GLY A 213 10.77 -20.87 7.00
C GLY A 213 9.67 -21.20 8.00
N GLU A 214 9.33 -22.49 8.08
CA GLU A 214 8.31 -23.05 8.97
C GLU A 214 8.40 -22.52 10.42
N ARG A 215 9.62 -22.41 10.98
CA ARG A 215 9.84 -21.91 12.35
C ARG A 215 9.29 -20.50 12.55
N CYS A 216 9.53 -19.59 11.60
CA CYS A 216 9.06 -18.21 11.72
C CYS A 216 7.55 -18.15 11.55
N ILE A 217 7.00 -18.93 10.61
CA ILE A 217 5.57 -19.03 10.36
C ILE A 217 4.83 -19.53 11.60
N ASN A 218 5.32 -20.60 12.24
CA ASN A 218 4.80 -21.13 13.50
C ASN A 218 4.80 -20.11 14.64
N ASN A 219 5.81 -19.23 14.70
CA ASN A 219 5.92 -18.22 15.75
C ASN A 219 5.01 -17.00 15.50
N THR A 220 4.61 -16.74 14.26
CA THR A 220 3.81 -15.56 13.88
C THR A 220 2.71 -15.92 12.88
N PRO A 221 1.82 -16.87 13.19
CA PRO A 221 0.87 -17.42 12.21
C PRO A 221 -0.06 -16.36 11.62
N LYS A 222 -0.55 -15.45 12.47
CA LYS A 222 -1.41 -14.33 12.05
C LYS A 222 -0.79 -13.48 10.95
N LEU A 223 0.54 -13.27 10.96
CA LEU A 223 1.20 -12.50 9.91
C LEU A 223 0.98 -13.15 8.55
N PHE A 224 1.16 -14.47 8.47
CA PHE A 224 1.10 -15.21 7.20
C PHE A 224 -0.32 -15.44 6.72
N GLU A 225 -1.29 -15.60 7.63
CA GLU A 225 -2.72 -15.62 7.29
C GLU A 225 -3.15 -14.33 6.57
N GLU A 226 -2.75 -13.17 7.11
CA GLU A 226 -3.08 -11.86 6.56
C GLU A 226 -2.24 -11.53 5.31
N PHE A 227 -0.97 -11.94 5.32
CA PHE A 227 -0.05 -11.72 4.22
C PHE A 227 -0.57 -12.32 2.91
N VAL A 228 -0.98 -13.59 2.89
CA VAL A 228 -1.45 -14.22 1.64
C VAL A 228 -2.73 -13.58 1.10
N GLU A 229 -3.62 -13.09 1.97
CA GLU A 229 -4.80 -12.35 1.54
C GLU A 229 -4.43 -11.00 0.91
N ILE A 230 -3.51 -10.25 1.52
CA ILE A 230 -3.02 -8.99 0.96
C ILE A 230 -2.33 -9.23 -0.38
N ILE A 231 -1.45 -10.22 -0.48
CA ILE A 231 -0.69 -10.50 -1.70
C ILE A 231 -1.62 -10.90 -2.84
N ARG A 232 -2.66 -11.71 -2.60
CA ARG A 232 -3.68 -12.03 -3.62
C ARG A 232 -4.33 -10.77 -4.18
N ILE A 233 -4.76 -9.88 -3.31
CA ILE A 233 -5.37 -8.60 -3.71
C ILE A 233 -4.36 -7.76 -4.51
N GLN A 234 -3.09 -7.73 -4.11
CA GLN A 234 -2.07 -6.98 -4.85
C GLN A 234 -1.78 -7.62 -6.22
N PHE A 235 -1.78 -8.95 -6.30
CA PHE A 235 -1.53 -9.72 -7.51
C PHE A 235 -2.58 -9.53 -8.59
N ASP A 236 -3.82 -9.22 -8.23
CA ASP A 236 -4.89 -8.85 -9.16
C ASP A 236 -4.61 -7.55 -9.95
N ASN A 237 -3.57 -6.78 -9.60
CA ASN A 237 -3.12 -5.62 -10.38
C ASN A 237 -2.09 -5.96 -11.48
N PHE A 238 -1.66 -7.22 -11.59
CA PHE A 238 -0.71 -7.64 -12.61
C PHE A 238 -1.38 -8.54 -13.65
N ASP A 239 -0.96 -8.42 -14.90
CA ASP A 239 -1.38 -9.33 -15.96
C ASP A 239 -0.79 -10.74 -15.75
N ASP A 240 -1.46 -11.76 -16.27
CA ASP A 240 -1.08 -13.18 -16.13
C ASP A 240 0.34 -13.46 -16.66
N GLU A 241 0.83 -12.68 -17.63
CA GLU A 241 2.21 -12.76 -18.14
C GLU A 241 3.28 -12.51 -17.06
N LYS A 242 2.91 -11.81 -15.98
CA LYS A 242 3.81 -11.58 -14.83
C LYS A 242 3.90 -12.79 -13.89
N PHE A 243 3.09 -13.82 -14.12
CA PHE A 243 3.02 -15.04 -13.33
C PHE A 243 3.74 -16.22 -14.01
N GLU A 244 4.61 -15.95 -14.99
CA GLU A 244 5.47 -16.98 -15.56
C GLU A 244 6.39 -17.62 -14.50
N LYS A 245 6.66 -18.92 -14.71
CA LYS A 245 7.66 -19.67 -13.94
C LYS A 245 9.00 -18.92 -13.98
N ASP A 246 9.64 -18.78 -12.83
CA ASP A 246 10.88 -17.99 -12.58
C ASP A 246 10.70 -16.47 -12.40
N ASN A 247 9.48 -15.92 -12.51
CA ASN A 247 9.24 -14.53 -12.18
C ASN A 247 9.43 -14.27 -10.68
N LYS A 248 10.19 -13.22 -10.32
CA LYS A 248 10.45 -12.82 -8.93
C LYS A 248 9.19 -12.51 -8.11
N LEU A 249 8.04 -12.32 -8.74
CA LEU A 249 6.76 -12.15 -8.03
C LEU A 249 6.31 -13.44 -7.35
N VAL A 250 6.51 -14.58 -7.99
CA VAL A 250 5.95 -15.87 -7.56
C VAL A 250 7.03 -16.92 -7.26
N ASN A 251 8.27 -16.64 -7.65
CA ASN A 251 9.43 -17.44 -7.27
C ASN A 251 9.59 -17.41 -5.74
N GLY A 252 9.39 -18.57 -5.09
CA GLY A 252 9.37 -18.74 -3.65
C GLY A 252 7.98 -18.87 -3.02
N ALA A 253 6.90 -18.60 -3.76
CA ALA A 253 5.54 -18.76 -3.24
C ALA A 253 5.23 -20.22 -2.88
N ALA A 254 5.75 -21.19 -3.65
CA ALA A 254 5.65 -22.62 -3.35
C ALA A 254 6.25 -22.96 -1.97
N ASN A 255 7.44 -22.44 -1.67
CA ASN A 255 8.11 -22.65 -0.38
C ASN A 255 7.26 -22.13 0.78
N LEU A 256 6.69 -20.93 0.64
CA LEU A 256 5.78 -20.39 1.66
C LEU A 256 4.56 -21.28 1.88
N ILE A 257 3.93 -21.74 0.80
CA ILE A 257 2.75 -22.61 0.87
C ILE A 257 3.09 -23.93 1.56
N GLU A 258 4.22 -24.56 1.21
CA GLU A 258 4.71 -25.78 1.85
C GLU A 258 4.97 -25.55 3.34
N ASP A 259 5.78 -24.53 3.69
CA ASP A 259 6.09 -24.22 5.09
C ASP A 259 4.81 -23.90 5.91
N MET A 260 3.82 -23.23 5.32
CA MET A 260 2.54 -22.95 5.98
C MET A 260 1.74 -24.23 6.22
N ILE A 261 1.75 -25.19 5.29
CA ILE A 261 1.06 -26.46 5.44
C ILE A 261 1.73 -27.33 6.50
N ASP A 262 3.07 -27.33 6.52
CA ASP A 262 3.87 -28.13 7.45
C ASP A 262 3.74 -27.66 8.91
N THR A 263 3.21 -26.45 9.16
CA THR A 263 2.91 -25.99 10.53
C THR A 263 1.82 -26.79 11.24
N GLU A 264 0.98 -27.52 10.50
CA GLU A 264 -0.23 -28.21 11.01
C GLU A 264 -1.25 -27.28 11.70
N ILE A 265 -1.13 -25.95 11.57
CA ILE A 265 -2.09 -24.97 12.07
C ILE A 265 -3.25 -24.88 11.07
N GLU A 266 -4.45 -25.31 11.48
CA GLU A 266 -5.64 -25.46 10.61
C GLU A 266 -5.91 -24.22 9.73
N THR A 267 -5.91 -23.03 10.32
CA THR A 267 -6.16 -21.76 9.61
C THR A 267 -5.08 -21.44 8.57
N LEU A 268 -3.81 -21.71 8.88
CA LEU A 268 -2.71 -21.52 7.93
C LEU A 268 -2.79 -22.51 6.77
N VAL A 269 -3.11 -23.78 7.05
CA VAL A 269 -3.29 -24.82 6.03
C VAL A 269 -4.42 -24.43 5.08
N GLU A 270 -5.55 -23.96 5.59
CA GLU A 270 -6.66 -23.47 4.77
C GLU A 270 -6.26 -22.29 3.88
N LYS A 271 -5.58 -21.29 4.45
CA LYS A 271 -5.11 -20.11 3.73
C LYS A 271 -4.06 -20.45 2.67
N ALA A 272 -3.12 -21.34 2.99
CA ALA A 272 -2.09 -21.79 2.08
C ALA A 272 -2.68 -22.54 0.88
N ASN A 273 -3.65 -23.43 1.12
CA ASN A 273 -4.36 -24.12 0.03
C ASN A 273 -5.17 -23.14 -0.83
N SER A 274 -5.88 -22.19 -0.21
CA SER A 274 -6.61 -21.17 -0.98
C SER A 274 -5.67 -20.29 -1.82
N PHE A 275 -4.48 -19.98 -1.31
CA PHE A 275 -3.47 -19.23 -2.07
C PHE A 275 -2.86 -20.08 -3.19
N ARG A 276 -2.60 -21.37 -2.96
CA ARG A 276 -2.17 -22.32 -3.99
C ARG A 276 -3.18 -22.38 -5.14
N ASP A 277 -4.46 -22.56 -4.82
CA ASP A 277 -5.53 -22.64 -5.83
C ASP A 277 -5.60 -21.34 -6.64
N TYR A 278 -5.49 -20.19 -5.99
CA TYR A 278 -5.38 -18.89 -6.67
C TYR A 278 -4.21 -18.84 -7.64
N LEU A 279 -3.01 -19.28 -7.25
CA LEU A 279 -1.84 -19.26 -8.15
C LEU A 279 -2.02 -20.22 -9.34
N ILE A 280 -2.62 -21.40 -9.13
CA ILE A 280 -2.95 -22.36 -10.20
C ILE A 280 -3.94 -21.74 -11.19
N GLU A 281 -5.00 -21.08 -10.70
CA GLU A 281 -5.97 -20.37 -11.55
C GLU A 281 -5.32 -19.26 -12.39
N ARG A 282 -4.20 -18.69 -11.90
CA ARG A 282 -3.40 -17.67 -12.57
C ARG A 282 -2.32 -18.26 -13.49
N GLY A 283 -2.29 -19.59 -13.68
CA GLY A 283 -1.38 -20.29 -14.59
C GLY A 283 -0.03 -20.67 -13.98
N ILE A 284 0.12 -20.61 -12.65
CA ILE A 284 1.31 -21.09 -11.95
C ILE A 284 1.04 -22.49 -11.43
N ASP A 285 1.48 -23.48 -12.21
CA ASP A 285 1.61 -24.85 -11.73
C ASP A 285 2.92 -24.96 -10.93
N ASN A 286 2.81 -24.96 -9.60
CA ASN A 286 3.91 -25.30 -8.69
C ASN A 286 4.06 -26.83 -8.59
#